data_AF-A0A8H7UHZ0-F1
#
_entry.id   AF-A0A8H7UHZ0-F1
#
_cell.length_a   1.000
_cell.length_b   1.000
_cell.length_c   1.000
_cell.angle_alpha   90.00
_cell.angle_beta   90.00
_cell.angle_gamma   90.00
#
_symmetry.space_group_name_H-M   'P 1'
#
loop_
_entity.id
_entity.type
_entity.pdbx_description
1 polymer ?
#
loop_
_entity_poly.entity_id
_entity_poly.type
_entity_poly.pdbx_seq_one_letter_code
_entity_poly.pdbx_strand_id
1 'polypeptide(L)'
;MNGKCESYFLQRLNPRKINWTVVYRRMHKKGITEEVAKKRSRRTVKHDRAVVGASWDAIRAKRAQKPEVRAAARQAAVAKSKEAKKAKAASSKANPQQPKMSKQQAKGFAPKAQATSR
;
A
#
# COMPACT_ATOMS: atom_id res chain seq x y z
N MET A 1 -19.67 -44.89 -26.54
CA MET A 1 -21.00 -44.25 -26.50
C MET A 1 -21.96 -45.20 -27.20
N ASN A 2 -23.03 -45.67 -26.56
CA ASN A 2 -23.96 -46.67 -27.13
C ASN A 2 -25.39 -46.11 -27.17
N GLY A 3 -26.31 -46.80 -27.85
CA GLY A 3 -27.72 -46.37 -27.96
C GLY A 3 -28.44 -46.20 -26.61
N LYS A 4 -27.98 -46.88 -25.56
CA LYS A 4 -28.46 -46.68 -24.18
C LYS A 4 -28.12 -45.28 -23.64
N CYS A 5 -26.90 -44.79 -23.87
CA CYS A 5 -26.52 -43.43 -23.49
C CYS A 5 -27.35 -42.38 -24.24
N GLU A 6 -27.57 -42.59 -25.53
CA GLU A 6 -28.32 -41.68 -26.40
C GLU A 6 -29.81 -41.60 -26.00
N SER A 7 -30.44 -42.75 -25.77
CA SER A 7 -31.83 -42.82 -25.30
C SER A 7 -32.02 -42.05 -23.97
N TYR A 8 -31.12 -42.22 -23.01
CA TYR A 8 -31.19 -41.48 -21.73
C TYR A 8 -30.96 -39.97 -21.89
N PHE A 9 -30.16 -39.55 -22.87
CA PHE A 9 -29.97 -38.14 -23.19
C PHE A 9 -31.24 -37.52 -23.77
N LEU A 10 -31.88 -38.19 -24.74
CA LEU A 10 -33.15 -37.74 -25.33
C LEU A 10 -34.29 -37.70 -24.29
N GLN A 11 -34.30 -38.64 -23.36
CA GLN A 11 -35.22 -38.65 -22.21
C GLN A 11 -34.89 -37.60 -21.13
N ARG A 12 -33.80 -36.83 -21.30
CA ARG A 12 -33.34 -35.79 -20.37
C ARG A 12 -33.10 -36.30 -18.94
N LEU A 13 -32.68 -37.56 -18.82
CA LEU A 13 -32.34 -38.14 -17.52
C LEU A 13 -31.03 -37.52 -16.99
N ASN A 14 -30.97 -37.28 -15.68
CA ASN A 14 -29.79 -36.68 -15.06
C ASN A 14 -28.70 -37.75 -14.82
N PRO A 15 -27.50 -37.64 -15.44
CA PRO A 15 -26.41 -38.59 -15.25
C PRO A 15 -25.97 -38.72 -13.78
N ARG A 16 -26.19 -37.71 -12.93
CA ARG A 16 -25.88 -37.74 -11.49
C ARG A 16 -26.73 -38.73 -10.70
N LYS A 17 -27.83 -39.24 -11.27
CA LYS A 17 -28.72 -40.24 -10.67
C LYS A 17 -28.56 -41.65 -11.24
N ILE A 18 -27.72 -41.83 -12.28
CA ILE A 18 -27.50 -43.12 -12.94
C ILE A 18 -26.22 -43.76 -12.42
N ASN A 19 -26.36 -44.81 -11.62
CA ASN A 19 -25.30 -45.40 -10.77
C ASN A 19 -24.00 -45.78 -11.48
N TRP A 20 -24.09 -46.25 -12.73
CA TRP A 20 -22.93 -46.75 -13.48
C TRP A 20 -22.16 -45.63 -14.20
N THR A 21 -22.68 -44.42 -14.25
CA THR A 21 -22.02 -43.33 -14.98
C THR A 21 -20.80 -42.79 -14.25
N VAL A 22 -19.83 -42.26 -14.99
CA VAL A 22 -18.63 -41.62 -14.43
C VAL A 22 -18.99 -40.43 -13.54
N VAL A 23 -20.01 -39.66 -13.92
CA VAL A 23 -20.48 -38.49 -13.15
C VAL A 23 -21.02 -38.91 -11.79
N TYR A 24 -21.90 -39.93 -11.76
CA TYR A 24 -22.39 -40.50 -10.51
C TYR A 24 -21.24 -40.97 -9.63
N ARG A 25 -20.29 -41.74 -10.19
CA ARG A 25 -19.16 -42.27 -9.43
C ARG A 25 -18.26 -41.17 -8.86
N ARG A 26 -17.99 -40.10 -9.62
CA ARG A 26 -17.23 -38.94 -9.14
C ARG A 26 -17.93 -38.22 -7.98
N MET A 27 -19.25 -38.00 -8.09
CA MET A 27 -20.04 -37.32 -7.05
C MET A 27 -20.13 -38.14 -5.76
N HIS A 28 -20.29 -39.46 -5.88
CA HIS A 28 -20.38 -40.39 -4.75
C HIS A 28 -19.03 -40.94 -4.30
N LYS A 29 -17.93 -40.35 -4.78
CA LYS A 29 -16.55 -40.73 -4.43
C LYS A 29 -16.23 -42.22 -4.63
N LYS A 30 -16.91 -42.88 -5.59
CA LYS A 30 -16.70 -44.30 -5.91
C LYS A 30 -15.41 -44.46 -6.71
N GLY A 31 -14.49 -45.28 -6.20
CA GLY A 31 -13.22 -45.58 -6.87
C GLY A 31 -12.24 -44.40 -6.87
N ILE A 32 -12.37 -43.45 -5.94
CA ILE A 32 -11.31 -42.49 -5.64
C ILE A 32 -10.29 -43.25 -4.77
N THR A 33 -9.22 -43.75 -5.38
CA THR A 33 -8.11 -44.43 -4.70
C THR A 33 -7.03 -43.47 -4.26
N GLU A 34 -6.92 -42.31 -4.91
CA GLU A 34 -5.93 -41.29 -4.60
C GLU A 34 -6.60 -40.09 -3.91
N GLU A 35 -6.22 -39.84 -2.66
CA GLU A 35 -6.39 -38.50 -2.09
C GLU A 35 -5.51 -37.54 -2.88
N VAL A 36 -6.11 -36.73 -3.75
CA VAL A 36 -5.41 -35.64 -4.42
C VAL A 36 -5.10 -34.57 -3.37
N ALA A 37 -4.04 -34.79 -2.60
CA ALA A 37 -3.47 -33.78 -1.73
C ALA A 37 -2.93 -32.67 -2.64
N LYS A 38 -3.49 -31.46 -2.52
CA LYS A 38 -2.94 -30.28 -3.21
C LYS A 38 -1.49 -30.12 -2.79
N LYS A 39 -0.55 -30.31 -3.72
CA LYS A 39 0.86 -30.00 -3.50
C LYS A 39 0.97 -28.51 -3.17
N ARG A 40 1.31 -28.17 -1.91
CA ARG A 40 1.63 -26.79 -1.54
C ARG A 40 2.95 -26.41 -2.20
N SER A 41 2.93 -25.35 -3.00
CA SER A 41 4.18 -24.77 -3.51
C SER A 41 5.03 -24.23 -2.35
N ARG A 42 6.36 -24.26 -2.52
CA ARG A 42 7.31 -23.71 -1.56
C ARG A 42 7.25 -22.18 -1.58
N ARG A 43 7.35 -21.54 -0.42
CA ARG A 43 7.41 -20.06 -0.33
C ARG A 43 8.84 -19.59 -0.62
N THR A 44 8.97 -18.61 -1.50
CA THR A 44 10.26 -17.96 -1.78
C THR A 44 10.50 -16.83 -0.78
N VAL A 45 11.71 -16.76 -0.22
CA VAL A 45 12.15 -15.63 0.61
C VAL A 45 12.70 -14.55 -0.30
N LYS A 46 12.34 -13.28 -0.04
CA LYS A 46 12.90 -12.14 -0.74
C LYS A 46 14.17 -11.67 -0.03
N HIS A 47 15.19 -11.37 -0.81
CA HIS A 47 16.39 -10.69 -0.30
C HIS A 47 16.18 -9.18 -0.37
N ASP A 48 16.48 -8.50 0.71
CA ASP A 48 16.55 -7.04 0.72
C ASP A 48 17.71 -6.57 -0.16
N ARG A 49 17.52 -5.49 -0.94
CA ARG A 49 18.53 -4.94 -1.85
C ARG A 49 18.97 -3.54 -1.42
N ALA A 50 20.16 -3.14 -1.86
CA ALA A 50 20.64 -1.77 -1.74
C ALA A 50 19.82 -0.82 -2.65
N VAL A 51 19.85 0.47 -2.33
CA VAL A 51 19.16 1.53 -3.08
C VAL A 51 20.20 2.55 -3.55
N VAL A 52 19.94 3.26 -4.66
CA VAL A 52 20.86 4.31 -5.14
C VAL A 52 21.10 5.33 -4.00
N GLY A 53 22.37 5.58 -3.70
CA GLY A 53 22.79 6.49 -2.62
C GLY A 53 22.92 5.86 -1.22
N ALA A 54 22.61 4.57 -1.03
CA ALA A 54 22.88 3.86 0.23
C ALA A 54 23.07 2.35 0.04
N SER A 55 24.17 1.80 0.57
CA SER A 55 24.37 0.35 0.61
C SER A 55 23.34 -0.31 1.54
N TRP A 56 23.08 -1.59 1.30
CA TRP A 56 22.15 -2.36 2.13
C TRP A 56 22.60 -2.44 3.59
N ASP A 57 23.90 -2.59 3.85
CA ASP A 57 24.46 -2.62 5.20
C ASP A 57 24.23 -1.31 5.95
N ALA A 58 24.39 -0.16 5.28
CA ALA A 58 24.10 1.14 5.88
C ALA A 58 22.62 1.29 6.25
N ILE A 59 21.72 0.77 5.42
CA ILE A 59 20.26 0.76 5.69
C ILE A 59 19.96 -0.16 6.87
N ARG A 60 20.53 -1.36 6.90
CA ARG A 60 20.35 -2.33 7.98
C ARG A 60 20.88 -1.79 9.31
N ALA A 61 22.05 -1.17 9.33
CA ALA A 61 22.63 -0.56 10.51
C ALA A 61 21.73 0.54 11.09
N LYS A 62 21.18 1.43 10.24
CA LYS A 62 20.22 2.46 10.67
C LYS A 62 18.93 1.86 11.22
N ARG A 63 18.39 0.79 10.60
CA ARG A 63 17.19 0.10 11.12
C ARG A 63 17.46 -0.57 12.48
N ALA A 64 18.63 -1.19 12.64
CA ALA A 64 19.01 -1.94 13.84
C ALA A 64 19.32 -1.06 15.06
N GLN A 65 19.45 0.26 14.92
CA GLN A 65 19.69 1.16 16.06
C GLN A 65 18.59 1.03 17.11
N LYS A 66 18.98 0.97 18.39
CA LYS A 66 18.04 0.89 19.51
C LYS A 66 17.12 2.12 19.58
N PRO A 67 15.86 1.96 20.04
CA PRO A 67 14.90 3.06 20.12
C PRO A 67 15.39 4.23 20.98
N GLU A 68 16.16 3.97 22.03
CA GLU A 68 16.77 4.97 22.91
C GLU A 68 17.70 5.93 22.14
N VAL A 69 18.59 5.38 21.29
CA VAL A 69 19.51 6.16 20.46
C VAL A 69 18.73 7.01 19.45
N ARG A 70 17.67 6.45 18.86
CA ARG A 70 16.79 7.20 17.94
C ARG A 70 16.05 8.32 18.65
N ALA A 71 15.58 8.08 19.88
CA ALA A 71 14.89 9.08 20.69
C ALA A 71 15.81 10.23 21.10
N ALA A 72 17.04 9.92 21.53
CA ALA A 72 18.05 10.92 21.85
C ALA A 72 18.40 11.80 20.64
N ALA A 73 18.63 11.20 19.48
CA ALA A 73 18.88 11.94 18.24
C ALA A 73 17.70 12.85 17.85
N ARG A 74 16.46 12.36 18.04
CA ARG A 74 15.25 13.16 17.80
C ARG A 74 15.15 14.34 18.76
N GLN A 75 15.39 14.14 20.05
CA GLN A 75 15.35 15.20 21.05
C GLN A 75 16.41 16.27 20.78
N ALA A 76 17.64 15.86 20.44
CA ALA A 76 18.71 16.78 20.06
C ALA A 76 18.34 17.60 18.81
N ALA A 77 17.74 16.99 17.79
CA ALA A 77 17.27 17.69 16.60
C ALA A 77 16.15 18.69 16.90
N VAL A 78 15.21 18.32 17.77
CA VAL A 78 14.13 19.22 18.22
C VAL A 78 14.69 20.40 19.01
N ALA A 79 15.65 20.17 19.91
CA ALA A 79 16.32 21.23 20.67
C ALA A 79 17.01 22.23 19.73
N LYS A 80 17.84 21.74 18.80
CA LYS A 80 18.49 22.57 17.77
C LYS A 80 17.50 23.37 16.94
N SER A 81 16.38 22.76 16.54
CA SER A 81 15.32 23.47 15.79
C SER A 81 14.66 24.58 16.63
N LYS A 82 14.39 24.33 17.92
CA LYS A 82 13.82 25.33 18.83
C LYS A 82 14.79 26.49 19.04
N GLU A 83 16.08 26.21 19.24
CA GLU A 83 17.12 27.23 19.37
C GLU A 83 17.27 28.06 18.08
N ALA A 84 17.31 27.41 16.91
CA ALA A 84 17.36 28.10 15.63
C ALA A 84 16.12 29.00 15.41
N LYS A 85 14.92 28.57 15.84
CA LYS A 85 13.71 29.40 15.80
C LYS A 85 13.80 30.59 16.76
N LYS A 86 14.29 30.39 17.98
CA LYS A 86 14.50 31.48 18.94
C LYS A 86 15.52 32.50 18.42
N ALA A 87 16.63 32.04 17.85
CA ALA A 87 17.65 32.91 17.24
C ALA A 87 17.07 33.71 16.06
N LYS A 88 16.29 33.07 15.18
CA LYS A 88 15.58 33.77 14.08
C LYS A 88 14.54 34.79 14.58
N ALA A 89 13.85 34.49 15.67
CA ALA A 89 12.89 35.42 16.29
C ALA A 89 13.58 36.58 17.02
N ALA A 90 14.76 36.35 17.59
CA ALA A 90 15.58 37.40 18.19
C ALA A 90 16.16 38.32 17.11
N SER A 91 16.68 37.77 16.01
CA SER A 91 17.16 38.55 14.88
C SER A 91 16.05 39.34 14.18
N SER A 92 14.81 38.82 14.13
CA SER A 92 13.67 39.58 13.58
C SER A 92 13.17 40.70 14.51
N LYS A 93 13.41 40.61 15.83
CA LYS A 93 13.08 41.69 16.78
C LYS A 93 14.20 42.73 16.89
N ALA A 94 15.43 42.37 16.57
CA ALA A 94 16.59 43.27 16.57
C ALA A 94 16.72 44.11 15.29
N ASN A 95 15.82 43.95 14.31
CA ASN A 95 15.71 44.87 13.18
C ASN A 95 14.43 45.73 13.32
N PRO A 96 14.49 46.88 14.01
CA PRO A 96 13.36 47.81 14.11
C PRO A 96 13.07 48.57 12.80
N GLN A 97 13.79 48.30 11.71
CA GLN A 97 13.72 49.05 10.47
C GLN A 97 12.89 48.35 9.38
N GLN A 98 11.64 47.99 9.67
CA GLN A 98 10.62 47.93 8.62
C GLN A 98 9.31 48.53 9.15
N PRO A 99 8.75 49.54 8.45
CA PRO A 99 7.53 50.20 8.90
C PRO A 99 6.41 49.17 8.95
N LYS A 100 5.70 49.12 10.08
CA LYS A 100 4.50 48.31 10.31
C LYS A 100 3.40 48.82 9.38
N MET A 101 3.43 48.43 8.11
CA MET A 101 2.28 48.61 7.24
C MET A 101 1.19 47.65 7.70
N SER A 102 0.04 48.19 8.07
CA SER A 102 -1.11 47.41 8.50
C SER A 102 -1.50 46.43 7.40
N LYS A 103 -1.85 45.19 7.80
CA LYS A 103 -2.35 44.15 6.87
C LYS A 103 -3.67 44.54 6.19
N GLN A 104 -4.22 45.70 6.57
CA GLN A 104 -5.44 46.31 6.06
C GLN A 104 -5.17 47.18 4.82
N GLN A 105 -3.94 47.63 4.58
CA GLN A 105 -3.56 48.37 3.36
C GLN A 105 -3.06 47.45 2.22
N ALA A 106 -2.73 46.18 2.51
CA ALA A 106 -2.29 45.21 1.51
C ALA A 106 -3.45 44.51 0.76
N LYS A 107 -4.70 44.75 1.16
CA LYS A 107 -5.88 44.41 0.36
C LYS A 107 -6.25 45.61 -0.49
N GLY A 108 -5.40 45.89 -1.47
CA GLY A 108 -5.79 46.69 -2.62
C GLY A 108 -7.06 46.10 -3.22
N PHE A 109 -8.02 46.98 -3.50
CA PHE A 109 -9.23 46.72 -4.26
C PHE A 109 -8.91 45.79 -5.44
N ALA A 110 -9.45 44.57 -5.42
CA ALA A 110 -9.34 43.67 -6.55
C ALA A 110 -10.05 44.35 -7.74
N PRO A 111 -9.36 44.67 -8.85
CA PRO A 111 -10.05 45.22 -10.01
C PRO A 111 -11.04 44.17 -10.51
N LYS A 112 -12.32 44.54 -10.48
CA LYS A 112 -13.43 43.74 -10.98
C LYS A 112 -13.17 43.50 -12.47
N ALA A 113 -12.89 42.24 -12.84
CA ALA A 113 -12.71 41.86 -14.24
C ALA A 113 -13.96 42.27 -15.03
N GLN A 114 -13.79 43.16 -16.00
CA GLN A 114 -14.85 43.52 -16.93
C GLN A 114 -15.03 42.35 -17.91
N ALA A 115 -16.27 41.87 -18.03
CA ALA A 115 -16.63 40.89 -19.03
C ALA A 115 -16.64 41.57 -20.40
N THR A 116 -15.75 41.14 -21.30
CA THR A 116 -15.84 41.51 -22.72
C THR A 116 -16.28 40.29 -23.49
N SER A 117 -17.57 40.26 -23.84
CA SER A 117 -18.10 39.44 -24.92
C SER A 117 -18.01 40.24 -26.22
N ARG A 118 -17.25 39.74 -27.19
CA ARG A 118 -17.50 39.83 -28.64
C ARG A 118 -16.52 38.94 -29.38
#